data_AF-A0A6J4LPL3-F1
#
_entry.id   AF-A0A6J4LPL3-F1
#
_cell.length_a   1.000
_cell.length_b   1.000
_cell.length_c   1.000
_cell.angle_alpha   90.00
_cell.angle_beta   90.00
_cell.angle_gamma   90.00
#
_symmetry.space_group_name_H-M   'P 1'
#
loop_
_entity.id
_entity.type
_entity.pdbx_description
1 polymer ?
#
loop_
_entity_poly.entity_id
_entity_poly.type
_entity_poly.pdbx_seq_one_letter_code
_entity_poly.pdbx_strand_id
1 'polypeptide(L)'
;MRLPATTALPLNPTTPSPRAKIEEAARQLESQFAHMLIKSMRATTGGDPLGGSNTTYRDMYDQKLSQELTKGRGLGIAPTIIRQLERATAPAPAAAMPGPLALPGAHSPMAMAVPARSGLNLSLPTSGGGLQLAPTSSGVSMPAVAPLAPFAPTLPPAAVAPTAQAGDVACDPSVKLDCSSPEAFVRSIWPHAQKVAAELNVPPKALVAQAALETSWGRRLPGGAGAATSHNLFGIKAGARWLGQKVGAATHEFVNGVRRNERAAFRAYNSAGESFSDYARLLRGNRYASALGTGNDTHRFASALQKAGYATDPSYANKISAIANGETLNRALAALPGGGTQG
;
A
#
# COMPACT_ATOMS: atom_id res chain seq x y z
N MET A 1 57.30 58.09 9.26
CA MET A 1 57.22 57.02 10.28
C MET A 1 55.77 56.82 10.68
N ARG A 2 55.13 55.76 10.19
CA ARG A 2 53.84 55.26 10.68
C ARG A 2 54.10 53.86 11.20
N LEU A 3 53.94 53.68 12.50
CA LEU A 3 54.05 52.37 13.16
C LEU A 3 52.85 51.51 12.72
N PRO A 4 53.04 50.21 12.39
CA PRO A 4 51.93 49.30 12.15
C PRO A 4 51.19 49.01 13.45
N ALA A 5 49.86 49.07 13.39
CA ALA A 5 48.96 48.81 14.51
C ALA A 5 49.11 47.36 15.00
N THR A 6 49.13 47.22 16.33
CA THR A 6 49.09 45.97 17.07
C THR A 6 47.89 45.11 16.69
N THR A 7 48.17 43.92 16.17
CA THR A 7 47.23 42.80 16.09
C THR A 7 46.72 42.46 17.49
N ALA A 8 45.46 42.80 17.78
CA ALA A 8 44.78 42.30 18.96
C ALA A 8 44.48 40.81 18.75
N LEU A 9 45.15 39.95 19.52
CA LEU A 9 44.86 38.53 19.62
C LEU A 9 43.57 38.37 20.46
N PRO A 10 42.43 37.89 19.91
CA PRO A 10 41.25 37.65 20.72
C PRO A 10 41.46 36.40 21.57
N LEU A 11 41.88 36.58 22.82
CA LEU A 11 41.84 35.55 23.85
C LEU A 11 40.42 35.44 24.41
N ASN A 12 39.51 34.80 23.66
CA ASN A 12 38.35 34.17 24.28
C ASN A 12 37.79 33.07 23.36
N PRO A 13 38.10 31.78 23.60
CA PRO A 13 37.21 30.73 23.14
C PRO A 13 35.96 30.82 24.02
N THR A 14 34.91 31.47 23.53
CA THR A 14 33.58 31.39 24.14
C THR A 14 33.26 29.90 24.23
N THR A 15 33.46 29.31 25.40
CA THR A 15 33.14 27.91 25.63
C THR A 15 31.63 27.84 25.43
N PRO A 16 31.12 27.13 24.40
CA PRO A 16 29.70 27.13 24.15
C PRO A 16 29.01 26.64 25.42
N SER A 17 27.99 27.38 25.85
CA SER A 17 27.21 27.04 27.04
C SER A 17 26.80 25.55 26.96
N PRO A 18 26.65 24.84 28.09
CA PRO A 18 26.21 23.44 28.07
C PRO A 18 24.98 23.23 27.18
N ARG A 19 24.10 24.24 27.14
CA ARG A 19 22.94 24.31 26.25
C ARG A 19 23.28 24.31 24.76
N ALA A 20 24.25 25.12 24.32
CA ALA A 20 24.69 25.17 22.93
C ALA A 20 25.32 23.84 22.48
N LYS A 21 26.07 23.15 23.36
CA LYS A 21 26.61 21.81 23.07
C LYS A 21 25.50 20.75 22.98
N ILE A 22 24.47 20.85 23.83
CA ILE A 22 23.29 19.96 23.79
C ILE A 22 22.46 20.20 22.53
N GLU A 23 22.31 21.45 22.09
CA GLU A 23 21.64 21.80 20.83
C GLU A 23 22.38 21.21 19.61
N GLU A 24 23.70 21.30 19.59
CA GLU A 24 24.53 20.73 18.52
C GLU A 24 24.42 19.20 18.49
N ALA A 25 24.52 18.55 19.66
CA ALA A 25 24.35 17.10 19.77
C ALA A 25 22.93 16.65 19.36
N ALA A 26 21.89 17.40 19.74
CA ALA A 26 20.51 17.10 19.36
C ALA A 26 20.27 17.24 17.84
N ARG A 27 20.89 18.22 17.19
CA ARG A 27 20.84 18.38 15.72
C ARG A 27 21.56 17.24 15.00
N GLN A 28 22.70 16.79 15.52
CA GLN A 28 23.41 15.64 14.96
C GLN A 28 22.55 14.36 15.08
N LEU A 29 21.90 14.14 16.22
CA LEU A 29 20.99 13.01 16.40
C LEU A 29 19.76 13.07 15.47
N GLU A 30 19.18 14.27 15.27
CA GLU A 30 18.07 14.48 14.34
C GLU A 30 18.48 14.16 12.88
N SER A 31 19.71 14.48 12.48
CA SER A 31 20.24 14.17 11.14
C SER A 31 20.43 12.67 10.90
N GLN A 32 20.86 11.93 11.92
CA GLN A 32 20.98 10.47 11.84
C GLN A 32 19.61 9.81 11.80
N PHE A 33 18.65 10.32 12.58
CA PHE A 33 17.28 9.82 12.57
C PHE A 33 16.58 10.10 11.24
N ALA A 34 16.71 11.31 10.69
CA ALA A 34 16.20 11.65 9.37
C ALA A 34 16.79 10.74 8.28
N HIS A 35 18.10 10.43 8.37
CA HIS A 35 18.74 9.49 7.45
C HIS A 35 18.14 8.08 7.56
N MET A 36 17.91 7.57 8.78
CA MET A 36 17.25 6.26 8.97
C MET A 36 15.80 6.25 8.49
N LEU A 37 15.06 7.35 8.68
CA LEU A 37 13.69 7.47 8.18
C LEU A 37 13.66 7.42 6.65
N ILE A 38 14.49 8.21 5.96
CA ILE A 38 14.57 8.21 4.49
C ILE A 38 14.96 6.83 3.96
N LYS A 39 15.95 6.20 4.60
CA LYS A 39 16.40 4.84 4.26
C LYS A 39 15.31 3.79 4.48
N SER A 40 14.57 3.86 5.60
CA SER A 40 13.49 2.92 5.92
C SER A 40 12.25 3.13 5.02
N MET A 41 11.88 4.37 4.72
CA MET A 41 10.82 4.69 3.76
C MET A 41 11.16 4.12 2.38
N ARG A 42 12.41 4.24 1.94
CA ARG A 42 12.88 3.64 0.69
C ARG A 42 12.86 2.12 0.70
N ALA A 43 13.38 1.48 1.76
CA ALA A 43 13.38 0.03 1.89
C ALA A 43 11.95 -0.54 1.85
N THR A 44 10.97 0.22 2.36
CA THR A 44 9.56 -0.18 2.41
C THR A 44 8.80 0.14 1.11
N THR A 45 9.25 1.12 0.32
CA THR A 45 8.61 1.50 -0.95
C THR A 45 8.92 0.51 -2.09
N GLY A 46 9.72 -0.54 -1.84
CA GLY A 46 9.85 -1.70 -2.73
C GLY A 46 10.81 -1.53 -3.90
N GLY A 47 11.96 -0.89 -3.68
CA GLY A 47 12.96 -0.67 -4.73
C GLY A 47 12.67 0.58 -5.58
N ASP A 48 13.70 1.09 -6.25
CA ASP A 48 13.77 2.46 -6.79
C ASP A 48 12.79 2.79 -7.93
N PRO A 49 12.14 3.97 -7.93
CA PRO A 49 11.57 4.59 -9.13
C PRO A 49 12.60 5.09 -10.17
N LEU A 50 13.90 5.20 -9.84
CA LEU A 50 14.96 5.72 -10.74
C LEU A 50 15.94 4.69 -11.31
N GLY A 51 15.65 3.39 -11.24
CA GLY A 51 16.25 2.38 -12.15
C GLY A 51 17.79 2.25 -12.13
N GLY A 52 18.49 2.70 -11.08
CA GLY A 52 19.95 2.62 -10.99
C GLY A 52 20.42 1.65 -9.91
N SER A 53 21.26 0.67 -10.28
CA SER A 53 21.97 -0.24 -9.37
C SER A 53 23.06 0.43 -8.53
N ASN A 54 23.24 1.74 -8.68
CA ASN A 54 24.34 2.47 -8.06
C ASN A 54 23.97 2.96 -6.66
N THR A 55 24.19 2.09 -5.67
CA THR A 55 23.95 2.36 -4.23
C THR A 55 24.76 3.56 -3.72
N THR A 56 25.96 3.79 -4.26
CA THR A 56 26.87 4.86 -3.84
C THR A 56 26.31 6.27 -4.07
N TYR A 57 25.77 6.55 -5.26
CA TYR A 57 25.19 7.88 -5.58
C TYR A 57 23.93 8.15 -4.76
N ARG A 58 23.23 7.07 -4.40
CA ARG A 58 22.00 7.10 -3.62
C ARG A 58 22.26 7.39 -2.16
N ASP A 59 23.29 6.77 -1.59
CA ASP A 59 23.74 7.08 -0.24
C ASP A 59 24.24 8.53 -0.14
N MET A 60 24.95 9.02 -1.15
CA MET A 60 25.36 10.44 -1.26
C MET A 60 24.15 11.38 -1.33
N TYR A 61 23.15 11.04 -2.13
CA TYR A 61 21.93 11.83 -2.27
C TYR A 61 21.12 11.86 -0.96
N ASP A 62 20.95 10.72 -0.30
CA ASP A 62 20.22 10.62 0.97
C ASP A 62 20.97 11.35 2.10
N GLN A 63 22.30 11.34 2.06
CA GLN A 63 23.14 12.13 2.98
C GLN A 63 22.96 13.64 2.75
N LYS A 64 22.92 14.10 1.50
CA LYS A 64 22.69 15.52 1.18
C LYS A 64 21.27 15.96 1.50
N LEU A 65 20.27 15.14 1.19
CA LEU A 65 18.88 15.43 1.50
C LEU A 65 18.64 15.50 3.00
N SER A 66 19.22 14.59 3.79
CA SER A 66 19.14 14.63 5.26
C SER A 66 19.79 15.90 5.83
N GLN A 67 20.93 16.32 5.28
CA GLN A 67 21.59 17.58 5.66
C GLN A 67 20.71 18.79 5.37
N GLU A 68 20.03 18.84 4.22
CA GLU A 68 19.15 19.97 3.88
C GLU A 68 17.87 19.99 4.71
N LEU A 69 17.26 18.82 4.97
CA LEU A 69 16.06 18.72 5.82
C LEU A 69 16.32 19.16 7.28
N THR A 70 17.55 19.06 7.75
CA THR A 70 17.95 19.43 9.11
C THR A 70 18.57 20.83 9.22
N LYS A 71 18.99 21.47 8.13
CA LYS A 71 19.52 22.85 8.12
C LYS A 71 18.45 23.92 8.36
N GLY A 72 17.18 23.60 8.13
CA GLY A 72 16.04 24.51 8.35
C GLY A 72 15.41 24.39 9.75
N ARG A 73 14.08 24.43 9.82
CA ARG A 73 13.29 24.24 11.06
C ARG A 73 13.41 22.81 11.64
N GLY A 74 14.05 21.88 10.92
CA GLY A 74 14.19 20.48 11.30
C GLY A 74 12.86 19.73 11.34
N LEU A 75 12.88 18.47 11.76
CA LEU A 75 11.68 17.65 11.99
C LEU A 75 10.99 18.02 13.32
N GLY A 76 11.58 18.95 14.09
CA GLY A 76 11.05 19.39 15.38
C GLY A 76 11.33 18.41 16.52
N ILE A 77 12.22 17.44 16.30
CA ILE A 77 12.56 16.41 17.28
C ILE A 77 13.62 16.95 18.25
N ALA A 78 14.62 17.68 17.75
CA ALA A 78 15.64 18.34 18.56
C ALA A 78 15.05 19.24 19.68
N PRO A 79 14.10 20.16 19.44
CA PRO A 79 13.50 20.98 20.50
C PRO A 79 12.61 20.21 21.48
N THR A 80 12.25 18.96 21.19
CA THR A 80 11.51 18.09 22.10
C THR A 80 12.47 17.32 23.00
N ILE A 81 13.58 16.84 22.44
CA ILE A 81 14.68 16.19 23.17
C ILE A 81 15.31 17.17 24.16
N ILE A 82 15.58 18.41 23.74
CA ILE A 82 16.10 19.47 24.61
C ILE A 82 15.16 19.72 25.79
N ARG A 83 13.85 19.80 25.54
CA ARG A 83 12.84 20.01 26.59
C ARG A 83 12.78 18.85 27.60
N GLN A 84 12.98 17.62 27.14
CA GLN A 84 12.99 16.43 27.99
C GLN A 84 14.28 16.32 28.81
N LEU A 85 15.44 16.65 28.21
CA LEU A 85 16.71 16.73 28.93
C LEU A 85 16.73 17.87 29.94
N GLU A 86 16.18 19.04 29.59
CA GLU A 86 16.02 20.17 30.51
C GLU A 86 15.07 19.82 31.68
N ARG A 87 13.99 19.07 31.41
CA ARG A 87 13.08 18.57 32.46
C ARG A 87 13.72 17.50 33.34
N ALA A 88 14.59 16.66 32.80
CA ALA A 88 15.33 15.64 33.55
C ALA A 88 16.47 16.23 34.41
N THR A 89 16.94 17.44 34.07
CA THR A 89 18.02 18.14 34.79
C THR A 89 17.49 19.27 35.70
N ALA A 90 16.17 19.48 35.73
CA ALA A 90 15.56 20.46 36.61
C ALA A 90 15.60 19.98 38.07
N PRO A 91 16.10 20.78 39.04
CA PRO A 91 16.03 20.43 40.45
C PRO A 91 14.57 20.38 40.89
N ALA A 92 14.23 19.35 41.67
CA ALA A 92 12.88 19.16 42.22
C ALA A 92 12.44 20.41 43.01
N PRO A 93 11.16 20.85 42.89
CA PRO A 93 10.65 21.85 43.81
C PRO A 93 10.69 21.30 45.23
N ALA A 94 11.26 22.07 46.15
CA ALA A 94 11.36 21.73 47.56
C ALA A 94 9.99 21.39 48.14
N ALA A 95 9.89 20.21 48.73
CA ALA A 95 8.74 19.76 49.50
C ALA A 95 8.45 20.77 50.63
N ALA A 96 7.23 21.32 50.64
CA ALA A 96 6.69 21.98 51.82
C ALA A 96 6.47 20.92 52.91
N MET A 97 7.07 21.13 54.08
CA MET A 97 6.96 20.24 55.23
C MET A 97 5.55 20.28 55.85
N PRO A 98 5.04 19.16 56.38
CA PRO A 98 3.81 19.09 57.16
C PRO A 98 4.06 19.45 58.64
N GLY A 99 3.16 20.22 59.25
CA GLY A 99 3.15 20.47 60.70
C GLY A 99 2.55 19.29 61.49
N PRO A 100 2.90 19.13 62.79
CA PRO A 100 2.63 17.90 63.54
C PRO A 100 1.21 17.79 64.10
N LEU A 101 0.84 16.53 64.32
CA LEU A 101 -0.44 15.96 64.77
C LEU A 101 -0.89 16.39 66.17
N ALA A 102 -2.20 16.58 66.34
CA ALA A 102 -2.92 16.37 67.58
C ALA A 102 -3.99 15.28 67.39
N LEU A 103 -3.91 14.22 68.19
CA LEU A 103 -4.90 13.14 68.42
C LEU A 103 -5.47 13.32 69.86
N PRO A 104 -6.46 12.54 70.37
CA PRO A 104 -7.10 11.32 69.82
C PRO A 104 -8.64 11.21 70.00
N GLY A 105 -9.22 10.13 69.46
CA GLY A 105 -10.56 9.61 69.83
C GLY A 105 -11.28 8.96 68.65
N ALA A 106 -10.79 7.83 68.12
CA ALA A 106 -11.24 6.46 68.42
C ALA A 106 -12.66 6.10 67.93
N HIS A 107 -12.70 5.17 66.96
CA HIS A 107 -13.57 3.99 66.74
C HIS A 107 -14.05 3.84 65.28
N SER A 108 -13.61 2.75 64.65
CA SER A 108 -13.90 2.24 63.29
C SER A 108 -15.19 1.39 63.24
N PRO A 109 -15.52 0.63 62.17
CA PRO A 109 -15.26 0.75 60.71
C PRO A 109 -16.56 0.61 59.87
N MET A 110 -16.56 1.02 58.60
CA MET A 110 -17.49 0.44 57.60
C MET A 110 -16.75 -0.03 56.36
N ALA A 111 -16.95 -1.32 56.07
CA ALA A 111 -16.61 -2.01 54.83
C ALA A 111 -17.67 -1.67 53.77
N MET A 112 -17.24 -1.42 52.52
CA MET A 112 -18.17 -1.26 51.39
C MET A 112 -17.98 -2.39 50.40
N ALA A 113 -19.01 -3.25 50.41
CA ALA A 113 -19.32 -4.25 49.42
C ALA A 113 -20.14 -3.62 48.26
N VAL A 114 -20.08 -4.32 47.13
CA VAL A 114 -20.82 -4.15 45.87
C VAL A 114 -22.34 -4.02 46.09
N PRO A 115 -23.07 -3.36 45.17
CA PRO A 115 -24.30 -4.03 44.74
C PRO A 115 -24.57 -4.00 43.23
N ALA A 116 -25.22 -5.08 42.81
CA ALA A 116 -25.82 -5.31 41.51
C ALA A 116 -27.34 -5.04 41.54
N ARG A 117 -27.87 -4.67 40.37
CA ARG A 117 -29.19 -4.99 39.77
C ARG A 117 -30.45 -5.13 40.64
N SER A 118 -31.49 -4.40 40.24
CA SER A 118 -32.90 -4.80 39.96
C SER A 118 -33.73 -3.51 39.92
N GLY A 119 -34.74 -3.24 39.10
CA GLY A 119 -35.63 -4.00 38.22
C GLY A 119 -37.04 -3.37 38.33
N LEU A 120 -37.83 -3.45 37.24
CA LEU A 120 -39.31 -3.29 37.11
C LEU A 120 -39.86 -2.06 36.35
N ASN A 121 -40.33 -2.33 35.10
CA ASN A 121 -41.68 -2.13 34.50
C ASN A 121 -42.49 -0.85 34.79
N LEU A 122 -43.33 -0.28 33.91
CA LEU A 122 -43.87 -0.55 32.56
C LEU A 122 -44.77 0.68 32.24
N SER A 123 -44.80 1.20 31.00
CA SER A 123 -46.04 1.62 30.27
C SER A 123 -45.76 2.55 29.07
N LEU A 124 -46.50 2.27 27.99
CA LEU A 124 -46.63 3.07 26.76
C LEU A 124 -47.61 4.24 26.97
N PRO A 125 -47.53 5.30 26.14
CA PRO A 125 -48.62 5.50 25.21
C PRO A 125 -48.20 5.89 23.78
N THR A 126 -49.10 5.57 22.87
CA THR A 126 -49.22 5.90 21.45
C THR A 126 -49.33 7.41 21.17
N SER A 127 -48.75 7.88 20.05
CA SER A 127 -49.39 8.72 18.98
C SER A 127 -48.39 9.61 18.21
N GLY A 128 -48.24 9.35 16.90
CA GLY A 128 -48.21 10.38 15.84
C GLY A 128 -46.95 11.21 15.58
N GLY A 129 -46.37 11.08 14.37
CA GLY A 129 -45.57 12.14 13.75
C GLY A 129 -44.36 11.62 12.98
N GLY A 130 -44.42 11.63 11.65
CA GLY A 130 -43.46 10.95 10.78
C GLY A 130 -42.10 11.62 10.67
N LEU A 131 -41.12 10.81 10.26
CA LEU A 131 -40.21 11.04 9.14
C LEU A 131 -39.38 9.75 8.95
N GLN A 132 -39.82 8.92 8.02
CA GLN A 132 -39.22 7.63 7.69
C GLN A 132 -38.14 7.85 6.62
N LEU A 133 -36.87 7.74 7.00
CA LEU A 133 -35.76 7.60 6.06
C LEU A 133 -35.59 6.10 5.74
N ALA A 134 -35.83 5.75 4.48
CA ALA A 134 -35.68 4.41 3.95
C ALA A 134 -34.22 3.92 4.02
N PRO A 135 -33.92 2.71 4.53
CA PRO A 135 -32.70 2.02 4.17
C PRO A 135 -32.86 1.40 2.78
N THR A 136 -32.04 1.83 1.83
CA THR A 136 -31.96 1.22 0.50
C THR A 136 -31.32 -0.16 0.61
N SER A 137 -32.09 -1.17 0.24
CA SER A 137 -31.61 -2.51 -0.06
C SER A 137 -30.74 -2.49 -1.32
N SER A 138 -29.51 -3.00 -1.23
CA SER A 138 -28.83 -3.83 -2.27
C SER A 138 -27.40 -4.16 -1.84
N GLY A 139 -27.27 -4.96 -0.79
CA GLY A 139 -26.09 -5.81 -0.61
C GLY A 139 -26.42 -7.18 -1.19
N VAL A 140 -25.65 -7.67 -2.17
CA VAL A 140 -25.76 -9.08 -2.57
C VAL A 140 -24.92 -9.91 -1.59
N SER A 141 -25.53 -10.20 -0.44
CA SER A 141 -25.16 -11.32 0.43
C SER A 141 -25.97 -12.54 -0.01
N MET A 142 -25.30 -13.68 -0.23
CA MET A 142 -25.98 -14.97 -0.35
C MET A 142 -25.91 -15.69 1.02
N PRO A 143 -26.94 -16.49 1.38
CA PRO A 143 -27.07 -17.09 2.71
C PRO A 143 -26.16 -18.31 2.88
N ALA A 144 -25.67 -18.48 4.11
CA ALA A 144 -24.95 -19.66 4.58
C ALA A 144 -25.94 -20.74 5.04
N VAL A 145 -25.76 -21.97 4.57
CA VAL A 145 -26.43 -23.17 5.11
C VAL A 145 -25.34 -24.04 5.74
N ALA A 146 -25.58 -24.45 6.99
CA ALA A 146 -24.70 -25.27 7.82
C ALA A 146 -24.99 -26.80 7.61
N PRO A 147 -24.34 -27.73 8.34
CA PRO A 147 -23.26 -28.56 7.82
C PRO A 147 -23.63 -30.06 7.71
N LEU A 148 -22.92 -30.82 6.87
CA LEU A 148 -22.92 -32.29 6.95
C LEU A 148 -21.49 -32.85 6.76
N ALA A 149 -20.99 -33.38 7.89
CA ALA A 149 -20.11 -34.54 8.12
C ALA A 149 -18.77 -34.75 7.35
N PRO A 150 -17.78 -35.43 7.98
CA PRO A 150 -16.38 -35.37 7.59
C PRO A 150 -15.97 -36.56 6.70
N PHE A 151 -15.18 -36.29 5.67
CA PHE A 151 -14.36 -37.32 5.03
C PHE A 151 -12.89 -36.97 5.19
N ALA A 152 -12.20 -37.84 5.95
CA ALA A 152 -10.77 -37.84 6.17
C ALA A 152 -10.01 -38.40 4.94
N PRO A 153 -8.69 -38.16 4.82
CA PRO A 153 -7.96 -38.18 3.57
C PRO A 153 -7.22 -39.50 3.31
N THR A 154 -6.89 -39.76 2.05
CA THR A 154 -5.88 -40.75 1.65
C THR A 154 -4.82 -40.09 0.78
N LEU A 155 -3.62 -39.92 1.34
CA LEU A 155 -2.36 -39.66 0.65
C LEU A 155 -1.78 -40.96 0.06
N PRO A 156 -0.88 -40.84 -0.93
CA PRO A 156 0.43 -41.46 -0.80
C PRO A 156 1.60 -40.49 -1.13
N PRO A 157 2.87 -40.89 -0.85
CA PRO A 157 3.90 -40.00 -0.29
C PRO A 157 5.06 -39.68 -1.26
N ALA A 158 6.07 -39.01 -0.68
CA ALA A 158 7.46 -38.79 -1.13
C ALA A 158 7.71 -37.40 -1.75
N ALA A 159 8.30 -36.48 -0.96
CA ALA A 159 9.74 -36.19 -0.88
C ALA A 159 10.20 -35.40 -2.12
N VAL A 160 10.72 -34.18 -2.01
CA VAL A 160 12.00 -33.83 -1.37
C VAL A 160 11.97 -32.37 -0.92
N ALA A 161 12.54 -32.05 0.24
CA ALA A 161 12.92 -30.69 0.57
C ALA A 161 14.26 -30.33 -0.09
N PRO A 162 14.44 -29.09 -0.54
CA PRO A 162 15.73 -28.45 -0.44
C PRO A 162 15.67 -27.20 0.43
N THR A 163 16.70 -27.13 1.27
CA THR A 163 17.24 -25.98 2.00
C THR A 163 16.98 -24.61 1.37
N ALA A 164 16.42 -23.70 2.17
CA ALA A 164 16.23 -22.31 1.83
C ALA A 164 17.57 -21.56 1.76
N GLN A 165 17.92 -21.11 0.56
CA GLN A 165 18.75 -19.93 0.34
C GLN A 165 17.85 -18.84 -0.27
N ALA A 166 18.01 -17.61 0.24
CA ALA A 166 17.26 -16.44 -0.17
C ALA A 166 17.79 -15.90 -1.51
N GLY A 167 16.86 -15.54 -2.42
CA GLY A 167 17.12 -14.63 -3.53
C GLY A 167 17.12 -15.28 -4.91
N ASP A 168 15.95 -15.30 -5.56
CA ASP A 168 15.70 -14.98 -6.98
C ASP A 168 14.41 -15.67 -7.45
N VAL A 169 13.35 -14.87 -7.64
CA VAL A 169 12.09 -15.35 -8.21
C VAL A 169 12.30 -15.47 -9.72
N ALA A 170 12.71 -16.66 -10.18
CA ALA A 170 12.88 -16.96 -11.60
C ALA A 170 11.53 -17.22 -12.28
N CYS A 171 11.19 -16.37 -13.26
CA CYS A 171 10.08 -16.58 -14.18
C CYS A 171 10.49 -17.68 -15.21
N ASP A 172 9.65 -18.70 -15.38
CA ASP A 172 9.91 -20.01 -16.04
C ASP A 172 10.00 -19.86 -17.62
N PRO A 173 10.54 -20.77 -18.50
CA PRO A 173 11.04 -20.40 -19.87
C PRO A 173 10.19 -20.49 -21.18
N SER A 174 9.04 -21.15 -21.25
CA SER A 174 8.20 -21.27 -22.46
C SER A 174 7.03 -20.26 -22.48
N VAL A 175 7.22 -19.10 -23.13
CA VAL A 175 6.36 -17.88 -23.13
C VAL A 175 5.67 -17.66 -21.80
N LYS A 176 6.49 -17.27 -20.85
CA LYS A 176 6.09 -17.06 -19.47
C LYS A 176 6.20 -15.61 -19.16
N LEU A 177 5.17 -15.15 -18.49
CA LEU A 177 4.98 -13.77 -18.09
C LEU A 177 6.30 -13.21 -17.57
N ASP A 178 6.93 -12.31 -18.34
CA ASP A 178 8.25 -11.82 -18.00
C ASP A 178 8.09 -10.66 -17.03
N CYS A 179 8.42 -10.94 -15.79
CA CYS A 179 8.24 -10.05 -14.65
C CYS A 179 9.49 -9.21 -14.34
N SER A 180 10.58 -9.37 -15.12
CA SER A 180 11.90 -8.81 -14.82
C SER A 180 11.92 -7.27 -14.87
N SER A 181 11.21 -6.70 -15.84
CA SER A 181 11.08 -5.25 -16.07
C SER A 181 9.70 -4.92 -16.64
N PRO A 182 9.23 -3.67 -16.48
CA PRO A 182 8.01 -3.21 -17.15
C PRO A 182 8.01 -3.45 -18.65
N GLU A 183 9.14 -3.21 -19.32
CA GLU A 183 9.29 -3.40 -20.76
C GLU A 183 9.20 -4.88 -21.14
N ALA A 184 9.84 -5.77 -20.36
CA ALA A 184 9.74 -7.20 -20.59
C ALA A 184 8.33 -7.74 -20.36
N PHE A 185 7.65 -7.24 -19.32
CA PHE A 185 6.24 -7.54 -19.05
C PHE A 185 5.37 -7.18 -20.25
N VAL A 186 5.46 -5.94 -20.74
CA VAL A 186 4.73 -5.49 -21.94
C VAL A 186 5.03 -6.40 -23.12
N ARG A 187 6.31 -6.69 -23.41
CA ARG A 187 6.69 -7.57 -24.53
C ARG A 187 6.07 -8.96 -24.40
N SER A 188 6.02 -9.53 -23.19
CA SER A 188 5.47 -10.87 -22.96
C SER A 188 3.96 -10.97 -23.16
N ILE A 189 3.21 -9.88 -22.95
CA ILE A 189 1.74 -9.89 -23.04
C ILE A 189 1.19 -9.19 -24.29
N TRP A 190 2.02 -8.41 -24.99
CA TRP A 190 1.60 -7.60 -26.14
C TRP A 190 0.86 -8.39 -27.23
N PRO A 191 1.32 -9.59 -27.67
CA PRO A 191 0.61 -10.36 -28.69
C PRO A 191 -0.81 -10.76 -28.25
N HIS A 192 -0.99 -11.08 -26.96
CA HIS A 192 -2.31 -11.41 -26.41
C HIS A 192 -3.21 -10.18 -26.32
N ALA A 193 -2.65 -9.04 -25.93
CA ALA A 193 -3.35 -7.76 -25.91
C ALA A 193 -3.80 -7.35 -27.31
N GLN A 194 -2.95 -7.44 -28.33
CA GLN A 194 -3.31 -7.13 -29.72
C GLN A 194 -4.45 -8.02 -30.23
N LYS A 195 -4.36 -9.33 -29.99
CA LYS A 195 -5.40 -10.28 -30.40
C LYS A 195 -6.75 -9.92 -29.78
N VAL A 196 -6.83 -9.76 -28.46
CA VAL A 196 -8.09 -9.44 -27.77
C VAL A 196 -8.59 -8.04 -28.10
N ALA A 197 -7.68 -7.08 -28.26
CA ALA A 197 -8.03 -5.72 -28.66
C ALA A 197 -8.72 -5.69 -30.03
N ALA A 198 -8.19 -6.44 -31.00
CA ALA A 198 -8.81 -6.58 -32.31
C ALA A 198 -10.19 -7.26 -32.22
N GLU A 199 -10.31 -8.33 -31.44
CA GLU A 199 -11.58 -9.04 -31.24
C GLU A 199 -12.68 -8.18 -30.60
N LEU A 200 -12.32 -7.21 -29.75
CA LEU A 200 -13.25 -6.35 -29.02
C LEU A 200 -13.41 -4.95 -29.66
N ASN A 201 -12.59 -4.64 -30.67
CA ASN A 201 -12.42 -3.30 -31.23
C ASN A 201 -12.15 -2.23 -30.15
N VAL A 202 -11.13 -2.47 -29.33
CA VAL A 202 -10.67 -1.60 -28.22
C VAL A 202 -9.16 -1.37 -28.31
N PRO A 203 -8.58 -0.40 -27.57
CA PRO A 203 -7.16 -0.08 -27.72
C PRO A 203 -6.27 -1.13 -27.05
N PRO A 204 -5.28 -1.72 -27.75
CA PRO A 204 -4.38 -2.71 -27.15
C PRO A 204 -3.55 -2.13 -26.00
N LYS A 205 -3.14 -0.86 -26.11
CA LYS A 205 -2.43 -0.14 -25.03
C LYS A 205 -3.25 -0.08 -23.75
N ALA A 206 -4.58 0.06 -23.83
CA ALA A 206 -5.44 0.11 -22.66
C ALA A 206 -5.47 -1.24 -21.92
N LEU A 207 -5.49 -2.35 -22.65
CA LEU A 207 -5.46 -3.69 -22.06
C LEU A 207 -4.15 -3.95 -21.32
N VAL A 208 -3.03 -3.55 -21.91
CA VAL A 208 -1.70 -3.64 -21.27
C VAL A 208 -1.61 -2.70 -20.07
N ALA A 209 -2.09 -1.47 -20.19
CA ALA A 209 -2.10 -0.50 -19.10
C ALA A 209 -2.90 -1.00 -17.89
N GLN A 210 -4.05 -1.63 -18.14
CA GLN A 210 -4.86 -2.24 -17.11
C GLN A 210 -4.12 -3.41 -16.46
N ALA A 211 -3.57 -4.34 -17.24
CA ALA A 211 -2.77 -5.45 -16.70
C ALA A 211 -1.58 -4.95 -15.87
N ALA A 212 -0.90 -3.89 -16.33
CA ALA A 212 0.21 -3.27 -15.63
C ALA A 212 -0.22 -2.61 -14.31
N LEU A 213 -1.36 -1.91 -14.29
CA LEU A 213 -1.92 -1.31 -13.08
C LEU A 213 -2.28 -2.39 -12.04
N GLU A 214 -3.03 -3.41 -12.47
CA GLU A 214 -3.54 -4.47 -11.59
C GLU A 214 -2.41 -5.32 -10.99
N THR A 215 -1.40 -5.66 -11.80
CA THR A 215 -0.32 -6.56 -11.38
C THR A 215 0.95 -5.83 -10.97
N SER A 216 0.98 -4.50 -11.06
CA SER A 216 2.18 -3.71 -10.87
C SER A 216 3.31 -4.16 -11.79
N TRP A 217 3.02 -4.21 -13.09
CA TRP A 217 3.90 -4.69 -14.15
C TRP A 217 4.33 -6.15 -13.96
N GLY A 218 3.39 -7.03 -13.59
CA GLY A 218 3.61 -8.46 -13.40
C GLY A 218 4.26 -8.84 -12.07
N ARG A 219 4.61 -7.88 -11.20
CA ARG A 219 5.28 -8.16 -9.92
C ARG A 219 4.35 -8.74 -8.86
N ARG A 220 3.05 -8.50 -8.98
CA ARG A 220 2.03 -8.93 -8.01
C ARG A 220 0.88 -9.62 -8.73
N LEU A 221 0.86 -10.93 -8.67
CA LEU A 221 -0.32 -11.72 -9.06
C LEU A 221 -0.99 -12.33 -7.83
N PRO A 222 -2.31 -12.57 -7.88
CA PRO A 222 -2.98 -13.39 -6.88
C PRO A 222 -2.30 -14.76 -6.79
N GLY A 223 -2.03 -15.26 -5.57
CA GLY A 223 -1.45 -16.59 -5.36
C GLY A 223 -0.24 -16.66 -4.43
N GLY A 224 0.38 -15.53 -4.07
CA GLY A 224 1.55 -15.51 -3.19
C GLY A 224 2.84 -15.97 -3.88
N ALA A 225 3.97 -15.85 -3.18
CA ALA A 225 5.27 -16.27 -3.70
C ALA A 225 5.35 -17.81 -3.72
N GLY A 226 5.63 -18.40 -4.89
CA GLY A 226 5.86 -19.84 -5.05
C GLY A 226 4.63 -20.70 -5.39
N ALA A 227 3.42 -20.13 -5.41
CA ALA A 227 2.32 -20.77 -6.14
C ALA A 227 2.57 -20.60 -7.65
N ALA A 228 2.17 -21.58 -8.46
CA ALA A 228 2.04 -21.38 -9.90
C ALA A 228 1.34 -20.03 -10.10
N THR A 229 2.02 -19.07 -10.71
CA THR A 229 1.51 -17.71 -10.86
C THR A 229 0.13 -17.83 -11.48
N SER A 230 -0.92 -17.31 -10.83
CA SER A 230 -2.30 -17.50 -11.31
C SER A 230 -2.54 -17.00 -12.73
N HIS A 231 -1.58 -16.30 -13.32
CA HIS A 231 -1.66 -15.60 -14.59
C HIS A 231 -2.84 -14.62 -14.66
N ASN A 232 -3.48 -14.30 -13.53
CA ASN A 232 -4.64 -13.42 -13.48
C ASN A 232 -4.23 -11.96 -13.54
N LEU A 233 -4.05 -11.48 -14.76
CA LEU A 233 -3.56 -10.13 -15.04
C LEU A 233 -4.60 -9.03 -14.79
N PHE A 234 -5.88 -9.39 -14.62
CA PHE A 234 -7.00 -8.44 -14.52
C PHE A 234 -7.75 -8.53 -13.19
N GLY A 235 -7.17 -9.17 -12.17
CA GLY A 235 -7.75 -9.25 -10.83
C GLY A 235 -9.14 -9.91 -10.78
N ILE A 236 -9.47 -10.79 -11.71
CA ILE A 236 -10.85 -11.31 -11.83
C ILE A 236 -11.13 -12.28 -10.68
N LYS A 237 -12.11 -11.93 -9.84
CA LYS A 237 -12.58 -12.77 -8.74
C LYS A 237 -13.26 -14.05 -9.27
N ALA A 238 -13.08 -15.15 -8.54
CA ALA A 238 -13.73 -16.43 -8.80
C ALA A 238 -15.10 -16.45 -8.11
N GLY A 239 -16.15 -16.12 -8.86
CA GLY A 239 -17.54 -16.25 -8.38
C GLY A 239 -18.04 -17.70 -8.35
N ALA A 240 -19.26 -17.91 -7.87
CA ALA A 240 -19.87 -19.24 -7.75
C ALA A 240 -19.92 -20.04 -9.06
N ARG A 241 -20.07 -19.34 -10.20
CA ARG A 241 -20.10 -19.96 -11.54
C ARG A 241 -18.72 -20.32 -12.11
N TRP A 242 -17.64 -19.95 -11.43
CA TRP A 242 -16.28 -20.28 -11.88
C TRP A 242 -15.92 -21.71 -11.46
N LEU A 243 -15.74 -22.58 -12.46
CA LEU A 243 -15.38 -23.99 -12.28
C LEU A 243 -13.89 -24.26 -12.49
N GLY A 244 -13.13 -23.29 -13.00
CA GLY A 244 -11.69 -23.41 -13.22
C GLY A 244 -10.87 -23.29 -11.94
N GLN A 245 -9.54 -23.28 -12.09
CA GLN A 245 -8.61 -23.13 -10.98
C GLN A 245 -8.81 -21.79 -10.25
N LYS A 246 -8.56 -21.81 -8.94
CA LYS A 246 -8.74 -20.66 -8.05
C LYS A 246 -7.53 -20.52 -7.14
N VAL A 247 -7.15 -19.29 -6.84
CA VAL A 247 -6.16 -18.98 -5.82
C VAL A 247 -6.76 -18.02 -4.79
N GLY A 248 -6.45 -18.24 -3.52
CA GLY A 248 -6.82 -17.30 -2.45
C GLY A 248 -5.76 -16.22 -2.32
N ALA A 249 -6.16 -14.95 -2.36
CA ALA A 249 -5.26 -13.83 -2.10
C ALA A 249 -5.91 -12.79 -1.17
N ALA A 250 -5.09 -12.08 -0.41
CA ALA A 250 -5.54 -10.94 0.38
C ALA A 250 -5.90 -9.79 -0.57
N THR A 251 -7.09 -9.22 -0.38
CA THR A 251 -7.60 -8.04 -1.06
C THR A 251 -7.91 -6.96 -0.01
N HIS A 252 -7.94 -5.71 -0.45
CA HIS A 252 -8.31 -4.58 0.36
C HIS A 252 -9.65 -4.07 -0.16
N GLU A 253 -10.73 -4.31 0.59
CA GLU A 253 -12.07 -3.82 0.23
C GLU A 253 -12.37 -2.56 1.04
N PHE A 254 -13.09 -1.61 0.43
CA PHE A 254 -13.61 -0.45 1.14
C PHE A 254 -15.07 -0.70 1.51
N VAL A 255 -15.33 -1.00 2.77
CA VAL A 255 -16.69 -1.17 3.30
C VAL A 255 -17.00 0.08 4.13
N ASN A 256 -17.99 0.87 3.70
CA ASN A 256 -18.35 2.15 4.33
C ASN A 256 -17.17 3.14 4.43
N GLY A 257 -16.32 3.19 3.41
CA GLY A 257 -15.15 4.08 3.37
C GLY A 257 -13.95 3.61 4.22
N VAL A 258 -14.07 2.50 4.94
CA VAL A 258 -12.98 1.92 5.73
C VAL A 258 -12.34 0.76 4.97
N ARG A 259 -11.01 0.82 4.79
CA ARG A 259 -10.25 -0.25 4.17
C ARG A 259 -10.18 -1.47 5.09
N ARG A 260 -10.66 -2.62 4.63
CA ARG A 260 -10.59 -3.91 5.32
C ARG A 260 -9.78 -4.92 4.52
N ASN A 261 -8.95 -5.69 5.21
CA ASN A 261 -8.25 -6.82 4.61
C ASN A 261 -9.18 -8.02 4.60
N GLU A 262 -9.51 -8.50 3.41
CA GLU A 262 -10.32 -9.69 3.21
C GLU A 262 -9.54 -10.70 2.37
N ARG A 263 -9.83 -11.99 2.51
CA ARG A 263 -9.35 -13.01 1.56
C ARG A 263 -10.43 -13.21 0.50
N ALA A 264 -10.05 -13.08 -0.75
CA ALA A 264 -10.93 -13.39 -1.88
C ALA A 264 -10.34 -14.54 -2.70
N ALA A 265 -11.22 -15.30 -3.35
CA ALA A 265 -10.84 -16.26 -4.37
C ALA A 265 -10.73 -15.52 -5.71
N PHE A 266 -9.60 -15.69 -6.38
CA PHE A 266 -9.35 -15.18 -7.72
C PHE A 266 -9.27 -16.34 -8.69
N ARG A 267 -9.69 -16.10 -9.94
CA ARG A 267 -9.49 -17.06 -11.02
C ARG A 267 -8.00 -17.30 -11.22
N ALA A 268 -7.61 -18.51 -11.56
CA ALA A 268 -6.26 -18.85 -11.97
C ALA A 268 -6.30 -19.54 -13.33
N TYR A 269 -5.26 -19.30 -14.11
CA TYR A 269 -5.15 -19.70 -15.50
C TYR A 269 -3.79 -20.34 -15.74
N ASN A 270 -3.72 -21.17 -16.78
CA ASN A 270 -2.49 -21.85 -17.18
C ASN A 270 -1.52 -20.92 -17.92
N SER A 271 -2.02 -19.79 -18.46
CA SER A 271 -1.20 -18.84 -19.21
C SER A 271 -1.79 -17.43 -19.22
N ALA A 272 -0.96 -16.43 -19.57
CA ALA A 272 -1.42 -15.07 -19.81
C ALA A 272 -2.49 -15.01 -20.92
N GLY A 273 -2.32 -15.77 -22.01
CA GLY A 273 -3.30 -15.84 -23.09
C GLY A 273 -4.69 -16.30 -22.66
N GLU A 274 -4.77 -17.24 -21.72
CA GLU A 274 -6.05 -17.68 -21.13
C GLU A 274 -6.68 -16.57 -20.26
N SER A 275 -5.88 -15.83 -19.49
CA SER A 275 -6.35 -14.65 -18.74
C SER A 275 -6.93 -13.58 -19.67
N PHE A 276 -6.27 -13.29 -20.79
CA PHE A 276 -6.78 -12.36 -21.81
C PHE A 276 -8.07 -12.85 -22.45
N SER A 277 -8.15 -14.15 -22.77
CA SER A 277 -9.34 -14.75 -23.38
C SER A 277 -10.55 -14.72 -22.44
N ASP A 278 -10.34 -15.00 -21.15
CA ASP A 278 -11.40 -14.90 -20.13
C ASP A 278 -11.81 -13.45 -19.86
N TYR A 279 -10.85 -12.52 -19.88
CA TYR A 279 -11.15 -11.08 -19.81
C TYR A 279 -12.02 -10.63 -20.99
N ALA A 280 -11.72 -11.09 -22.22
CA ALA A 280 -12.54 -10.79 -23.39
C ALA A 280 -13.98 -11.32 -23.22
N ARG A 281 -14.13 -12.54 -22.69
CA ARG A 281 -15.44 -13.13 -22.38
C ARG A 281 -16.20 -12.31 -21.33
N LEU A 282 -15.52 -11.83 -20.30
CA LEU A 282 -16.10 -10.95 -19.28
C LEU A 282 -16.64 -9.65 -19.92
N LEU A 283 -15.83 -9.01 -20.77
CA LEU A 283 -16.20 -7.73 -21.40
C LEU A 283 -17.33 -7.85 -22.43
N ARG A 284 -17.51 -9.01 -23.07
CA ARG A 284 -18.66 -9.28 -23.96
C ARG A 284 -20.00 -9.36 -23.22
N GLY A 285 -20.00 -9.40 -21.89
CA GLY A 285 -21.24 -9.37 -21.09
C GLY A 285 -21.96 -8.02 -21.20
N ASN A 286 -23.29 -8.03 -21.03
CA ASN A 286 -24.15 -6.85 -21.17
C ASN A 286 -23.71 -5.65 -20.33
N ARG A 287 -23.11 -5.89 -19.16
CA ARG A 287 -22.63 -4.85 -18.24
C ARG A 287 -21.56 -3.95 -18.86
N TYR A 288 -20.68 -4.48 -19.71
CA TYR A 288 -19.53 -3.77 -20.25
C TYR A 288 -19.67 -3.43 -21.74
N ALA A 289 -20.86 -3.62 -22.34
CA ALA A 289 -21.09 -3.42 -23.76
C ALA A 289 -20.68 -2.02 -24.28
N SER A 290 -20.86 -0.98 -23.45
CA SER A 290 -20.49 0.40 -23.78
C SER A 290 -18.98 0.66 -23.85
N ALA A 291 -18.16 -0.27 -23.33
CA ALA A 291 -16.71 -0.21 -23.41
C ALA A 291 -16.15 -0.89 -24.67
N LEU A 292 -16.98 -1.61 -25.44
CA LEU A 292 -16.55 -2.25 -26.68
C LEU A 292 -16.66 -1.27 -27.86
N GLY A 293 -15.88 -1.51 -28.92
CA GLY A 293 -15.98 -0.70 -30.13
C GLY A 293 -15.49 0.74 -30.00
N THR A 294 -14.64 1.04 -29.01
CA THR A 294 -14.05 2.37 -28.82
C THR A 294 -12.86 2.63 -29.75
N GLY A 295 -12.45 1.65 -30.55
CA GLY A 295 -11.30 1.74 -31.44
C GLY A 295 -10.03 2.01 -30.65
N ASN A 296 -9.29 3.06 -31.01
CA ASN A 296 -8.03 3.42 -30.37
C ASN A 296 -8.17 4.39 -29.18
N ASP A 297 -9.39 4.78 -28.80
CA ASP A 297 -9.61 5.72 -27.69
C ASP A 297 -9.54 5.03 -26.32
N THR A 298 -8.38 5.20 -25.67
CA THR A 298 -8.11 4.60 -24.35
C THR A 298 -8.94 5.24 -23.24
N HIS A 299 -9.15 6.54 -23.27
CA HIS A 299 -9.88 7.23 -22.20
C HIS A 299 -11.36 6.88 -22.25
N ARG A 300 -11.94 6.81 -23.45
CA ARG A 300 -13.33 6.36 -23.66
C ARG A 300 -13.54 4.92 -23.20
N PHE A 301 -12.63 4.00 -23.55
CA PHE A 301 -12.66 2.61 -23.08
C PHE A 301 -12.67 2.56 -21.54
N ALA A 302 -11.70 3.20 -20.90
CA ALA A 302 -11.54 3.14 -19.46
C ALA A 302 -12.68 3.84 -18.71
N SER A 303 -13.19 4.96 -19.25
CA SER A 303 -14.36 5.67 -18.71
C SER A 303 -15.63 4.83 -18.77
N ALA A 304 -15.84 4.07 -19.85
CA ALA A 304 -16.99 3.17 -19.98
C ALA A 304 -16.90 2.01 -18.96
N LEU A 305 -15.72 1.42 -18.77
CA LEU A 305 -15.51 0.41 -17.72
C LEU A 305 -15.76 0.95 -16.31
N GLN A 306 -15.27 2.16 -16.02
CA GLN A 306 -15.49 2.83 -14.73
C GLN A 306 -16.97 3.07 -14.47
N LYS A 307 -17.71 3.60 -15.46
CA LYS A 307 -19.16 3.82 -15.39
C LYS A 307 -19.93 2.50 -15.21
N ALA A 308 -19.47 1.42 -15.82
CA ALA A 308 -20.02 0.09 -15.63
C ALA A 308 -19.70 -0.51 -14.25
N GLY A 309 -18.86 0.14 -13.44
CA GLY A 309 -18.47 -0.29 -12.10
C GLY A 309 -17.42 -1.40 -12.10
N TYR A 310 -16.53 -1.43 -13.09
CA TYR A 310 -15.35 -2.30 -13.09
C TYR A 310 -14.40 -1.95 -11.93
N ALA A 311 -14.18 -0.64 -11.72
CA ALA A 311 -13.40 -0.08 -10.62
C ALA A 311 -14.20 1.01 -9.90
N THR A 312 -14.08 1.09 -8.58
CA THR A 312 -14.73 2.12 -7.74
C THR A 312 -13.90 3.40 -7.62
N ASP A 313 -12.64 3.37 -8.08
CA ASP A 313 -11.74 4.51 -8.04
C ASP A 313 -12.22 5.62 -9.00
N PRO A 314 -12.48 6.85 -8.51
CA PRO A 314 -12.93 7.97 -9.34
C PRO A 314 -11.89 8.39 -10.40
N SER A 315 -10.62 8.08 -10.20
CA SER A 315 -9.51 8.41 -11.10
C SER A 315 -9.11 7.27 -12.04
N TYR A 316 -9.86 6.16 -12.06
CA TYR A 316 -9.50 4.95 -12.82
C TYR A 316 -9.23 5.23 -14.30
N ALA A 317 -10.14 5.90 -15.00
CA ALA A 317 -9.95 6.20 -16.42
C ALA A 317 -8.68 7.01 -16.69
N ASN A 318 -8.41 8.01 -15.86
CA ASN A 318 -7.22 8.84 -15.97
C ASN A 318 -5.93 8.03 -15.71
N LYS A 319 -5.94 7.11 -14.74
CA LYS A 319 -4.79 6.22 -14.46
C LYS A 319 -4.49 5.30 -15.64
N ILE A 320 -5.52 4.69 -16.24
CA ILE A 320 -5.35 3.85 -17.42
C ILE A 320 -4.78 4.66 -18.59
N SER A 321 -5.34 5.85 -18.86
CA SER A 321 -4.81 6.74 -19.90
C SER A 321 -3.37 7.18 -19.64
N ALA A 322 -3.03 7.49 -18.38
CA ALA A 322 -1.67 7.89 -18.00
C ALA A 322 -0.65 6.76 -18.23
N ILE A 323 -1.00 5.52 -17.89
CA ILE A 323 -0.12 4.36 -18.11
C ILE A 323 -0.03 4.04 -19.61
N ALA A 324 -1.15 4.04 -20.33
CA ALA A 324 -1.19 3.74 -21.77
C ALA A 324 -0.42 4.76 -22.62
N ASN A 325 -0.37 6.02 -22.20
CA ASN A 325 0.39 7.07 -22.86
C ASN A 325 1.76 7.33 -22.21
N GLY A 326 2.10 6.58 -21.17
CA GLY A 326 3.32 6.77 -20.40
C GLY A 326 4.58 6.31 -21.14
N GLU A 327 5.70 6.92 -20.76
CA GLU A 327 7.02 6.68 -21.35
C GLU A 327 7.42 5.20 -21.32
N THR A 328 7.21 4.51 -20.19
CA THR A 328 7.53 3.10 -20.02
C THR A 328 6.84 2.21 -21.06
N LEU A 329 5.54 2.41 -21.25
CA LEU A 329 4.77 1.60 -22.21
C LEU A 329 5.18 1.95 -23.64
N ASN A 330 5.33 3.23 -23.97
CA ASN A 330 5.75 3.66 -25.30
C ASN A 330 7.15 3.14 -25.67
N ARG A 331 8.10 3.17 -24.73
CA ARG A 331 9.44 2.62 -24.91
C ARG A 331 9.42 1.11 -25.13
N ALA A 332 8.63 0.39 -24.34
CA ALA A 332 8.48 -1.05 -24.49
C ALA A 332 7.95 -1.43 -25.87
N LEU A 333 6.99 -0.65 -26.39
CA LEU A 333 6.42 -0.85 -27.72
C LEU A 333 7.39 -0.47 -28.84
N ALA A 334 8.15 0.60 -28.68
CA ALA A 334 9.18 1.00 -29.65
C ALA A 334 10.29 -0.06 -29.77
N ALA A 335 10.58 -0.80 -28.69
CA ALA A 335 11.57 -1.88 -28.66
C ALA A 335 11.04 -3.22 -29.21
N LEU A 336 9.77 -3.32 -29.61
CA LEU A 336 9.24 -4.55 -30.20
C LEU A 336 9.76 -4.74 -31.64
N PRO A 337 10.21 -5.94 -32.01
CA PRO A 337 10.56 -6.24 -33.40
C PRO A 337 9.29 -6.09 -34.27
N GLY A 338 9.28 -5.06 -35.12
CA GLY A 338 8.13 -4.65 -35.95
C GLY A 338 7.50 -3.29 -35.61
N GLY A 339 8.02 -2.56 -34.60
CA GLY A 339 7.53 -1.22 -34.21
C GLY A 339 8.06 -0.05 -35.05
N GLY A 340 8.90 -0.32 -36.04
CA GLY A 340 9.35 0.69 -37.00
C GLY A 340 8.40 0.76 -38.19
N THR A 341 7.86 1.94 -38.46
CA THR A 341 7.04 2.34 -39.61
C THR A 341 5.57 1.87 -39.61
N GLN A 342 4.67 2.77 -39.20
CA GLN A 342 3.58 3.24 -40.07
C GLN A 342 3.47 4.75 -39.86
N GLY A 343 3.49 5.50 -40.96
CA GLY A 343 3.56 6.96 -41.02
C GLY A 343 2.23 7.65 -40.77
#